data_AF-A0AAV8RUV8-F1
#
_entry.id   AF-A0AAV8RUV8-F1
#
_cell.length_a   1.000
_cell.length_b   1.000
_cell.length_c   1.000
_cell.angle_alpha   90.00
_cell.angle_beta   90.00
_cell.angle_gamma   90.00
#
_symmetry.space_group_name_H-M   'P 1'
#
loop_
_entity.id
_entity.type
_entity.pdbx_description
1 polymer ?
#
loop_
_entity_poly.entity_id
_entity_poly.type
_entity_poly.pdbx_seq_one_letter_code
_entity_poly.pdbx_strand_id
1 'polypeptide(L)'
;MTGGGSSSGSSADPCHKPRHPLHQIAESATHKLLLKQWMKEEEIVARRVALRESRVDAVGGQIAALYCLFFVLHSLVLLLLYHASASARPPSAACRRSWIPCLCSLVCSLAIVWAVRYKADTESVLERLLEREREDGLLLAKCVEELKRKGAEFDLLKEVDALRRAKSLRVEAKGGAAKVRKWSARDLAATVLLALSCGALGLTRFVLCNQEPRS
;
A
#
# COMPACT_ATOMS: atom_id res chain seq x y z
N MET A 1 -84.82 -36.64 -13.52
CA MET A 1 -84.16 -35.95 -12.40
C MET A 1 -82.83 -36.66 -12.18
N THR A 2 -81.75 -36.25 -12.86
CA THR A 2 -80.79 -35.17 -12.55
C THR A 2 -79.77 -35.52 -11.44
N GLY A 3 -78.49 -35.48 -11.82
CA GLY A 3 -77.31 -35.27 -10.95
C GLY A 3 -76.70 -36.55 -10.36
N GLY A 4 -75.40 -36.82 -10.42
CA GLY A 4 -74.24 -35.96 -10.65
C GLY A 4 -73.27 -36.04 -9.46
N GLY A 5 -71.96 -36.12 -9.72
CA GLY A 5 -70.89 -35.84 -8.74
C GLY A 5 -70.23 -37.10 -8.14
N SER A 6 -69.01 -37.53 -8.47
CA SER A 6 -67.69 -36.88 -8.46
C SER A 6 -66.88 -37.19 -7.18
N SER A 7 -65.71 -37.80 -7.40
CA SER A 7 -64.39 -37.53 -6.79
C SER A 7 -64.29 -37.39 -5.25
N SER A 8 -63.33 -38.00 -4.57
CA SER A 8 -61.92 -37.64 -4.74
C SER A 8 -61.04 -38.50 -3.82
N GLY A 9 -59.99 -39.08 -4.40
CA GLY A 9 -58.82 -39.49 -3.65
C GLY A 9 -58.07 -38.26 -3.16
N SER A 10 -57.69 -38.25 -1.89
CA SER A 10 -56.76 -37.27 -1.34
C SER A 10 -55.40 -37.95 -1.26
N SER A 11 -54.62 -37.80 -2.33
CA SER A 11 -53.19 -38.10 -2.33
C SER A 11 -52.49 -37.01 -1.54
N ALA A 12 -51.88 -37.40 -0.43
CA ALA A 12 -51.04 -36.53 0.38
C ALA A 12 -49.86 -35.99 -0.43
N ASP A 13 -49.67 -34.67 -0.40
CA ASP A 13 -48.54 -33.94 -0.96
C ASP A 13 -47.20 -34.50 -0.44
N PRO A 14 -46.20 -34.75 -1.31
CA PRO A 14 -44.87 -35.11 -0.85
C PRO A 14 -44.14 -33.87 -0.33
N CYS A 15 -43.70 -33.98 0.92
CA CYS A 15 -42.77 -33.11 1.62
C CYS A 15 -41.63 -32.62 0.70
N HIS A 16 -41.67 -31.33 0.35
CA HIS A 16 -40.64 -30.65 -0.43
C HIS A 16 -39.36 -30.53 0.41
N LYS A 17 -38.45 -31.49 0.31
CA LYS A 17 -37.08 -31.34 0.84
C LYS A 17 -36.45 -30.13 0.14
N PRO A 18 -35.91 -29.12 0.86
CA PRO A 18 -35.21 -28.03 0.21
C PRO A 18 -34.01 -28.62 -0.56
N ARG A 19 -34.07 -28.56 -1.89
CA ARG A 19 -33.00 -29.03 -2.77
C ARG A 19 -31.75 -28.20 -2.47
N HIS A 20 -30.62 -28.87 -2.34
CA HIS A 20 -29.36 -28.22 -2.01
C HIS A 20 -29.06 -27.12 -3.06
N PRO A 21 -28.68 -25.89 -2.67
CA PRO A 21 -28.56 -24.74 -3.59
C PRO A 21 -27.56 -24.99 -4.74
N LEU A 22 -26.52 -25.78 -4.52
CA LEU A 22 -25.60 -26.21 -5.60
C LEU A 22 -26.30 -27.04 -6.70
N HIS A 23 -27.35 -27.80 -6.37
CA HIS A 23 -28.14 -28.57 -7.33
C HIS A 23 -29.03 -27.64 -8.19
N GLN A 24 -29.57 -26.56 -7.62
CA GLN A 24 -30.32 -25.55 -8.36
C GLN A 24 -29.41 -24.71 -9.29
N ILE A 25 -28.16 -24.44 -8.86
CA ILE A 25 -27.14 -23.81 -9.72
C ILE A 25 -26.77 -24.74 -10.88
N ALA A 26 -26.70 -26.06 -10.65
CA ALA A 26 -26.42 -27.03 -11.69
C ALA A 26 -27.54 -27.15 -12.74
N GLU A 27 -28.80 -26.88 -12.36
CA GLU A 27 -29.96 -26.86 -13.27
C GLU A 27 -30.00 -25.60 -14.15
N SER A 28 -29.35 -24.50 -13.78
CA SER A 28 -29.27 -23.27 -14.59
C SER A 28 -27.88 -23.07 -15.22
N ALA A 29 -27.81 -23.17 -16.55
CA ALA A 29 -26.55 -23.04 -17.30
C ALA A 29 -25.84 -21.68 -17.07
N THR A 30 -26.62 -20.61 -16.84
CA THR A 30 -26.13 -19.25 -16.63
C THR A 30 -25.39 -19.09 -15.30
N HIS A 31 -25.94 -19.57 -14.18
CA HIS A 31 -25.29 -19.46 -12.86
C HIS A 31 -24.04 -20.34 -12.76
N LYS A 32 -24.04 -21.50 -13.42
CA LYS A 32 -22.84 -22.37 -13.51
C LYS A 32 -21.71 -21.70 -14.28
N LEU A 33 -22.00 -21.01 -15.38
CA LEU A 33 -21.01 -20.26 -16.16
C LEU A 33 -20.49 -19.03 -15.38
N LEU A 34 -21.38 -18.26 -14.74
CA LEU A 34 -21.00 -17.13 -13.90
C LEU A 34 -20.09 -17.55 -12.74
N LEU A 35 -20.42 -18.65 -12.06
CA LEU A 35 -19.60 -19.17 -10.96
C LEU A 35 -18.20 -19.54 -11.45
N LYS A 36 -18.08 -20.24 -12.58
CA LYS A 36 -16.78 -20.56 -13.18
C LYS A 36 -16.00 -19.32 -13.58
N GLN A 37 -16.68 -18.34 -14.18
CA GLN A 37 -16.07 -17.08 -14.60
C GLN A 37 -15.55 -16.28 -13.40
N TRP A 38 -16.34 -16.16 -12.33
CA TRP A 38 -15.96 -15.42 -11.13
C TRP A 38 -14.85 -16.12 -10.34
N MET A 39 -14.88 -17.45 -10.23
CA MET A 39 -13.76 -18.21 -9.66
C MET A 39 -12.47 -17.98 -10.47
N LYS A 40 -12.56 -17.88 -11.80
CA LYS A 40 -11.39 -17.59 -12.63
C LYS A 40 -10.90 -16.15 -12.45
N GLU A 41 -11.82 -15.18 -12.41
CA GLU A 41 -11.47 -13.78 -12.19
C GLU A 41 -10.86 -13.59 -10.79
N GLU A 42 -11.32 -14.33 -9.77
CA GLU A 42 -10.75 -14.32 -8.42
C GLU A 42 -9.28 -14.74 -8.43
N GLU A 43 -8.94 -15.83 -9.14
CA GLU A 43 -7.55 -16.27 -9.31
C GLU A 43 -6.68 -15.20 -10.01
N ILE A 44 -7.23 -14.56 -11.07
CA ILE A 44 -6.52 -13.52 -11.80
C ILE A 44 -6.31 -12.28 -10.92
N VAL A 45 -7.32 -11.86 -10.16
CA VAL A 45 -7.23 -10.75 -9.19
C VAL A 45 -6.19 -11.08 -8.13
N ALA A 46 -6.22 -12.28 -7.55
CA ALA A 46 -5.26 -12.70 -6.53
C ALA A 46 -3.81 -12.62 -7.04
N ARG A 47 -3.57 -13.08 -8.27
CA ARG A 47 -2.25 -12.97 -8.91
C ARG A 47 -1.83 -11.51 -9.13
N ARG A 48 -2.74 -10.63 -9.56
CA ARG A 48 -2.45 -9.18 -9.71
C ARG A 48 -2.12 -8.53 -8.37
N VAL A 49 -2.85 -8.86 -7.31
CA VAL A 49 -2.59 -8.37 -5.95
C VAL A 49 -1.19 -8.79 -5.49
N ALA A 50 -0.83 -10.08 -5.62
CA ALA A 50 0.50 -10.57 -5.25
C ALA A 50 1.64 -9.87 -6.01
N LEU A 51 1.47 -9.66 -7.33
CA LEU A 51 2.43 -8.90 -8.14
C LEU A 51 2.52 -7.43 -7.72
N ARG A 52 1.43 -6.80 -7.30
CA ARG A 52 1.47 -5.42 -6.78
C ARG A 52 2.11 -5.35 -5.40
N GLU A 53 1.87 -6.33 -4.55
CA GLU A 53 2.42 -6.41 -3.19
C GLU A 53 3.95 -6.47 -3.24
N SER A 54 4.50 -7.40 -4.04
CA SER A 54 5.94 -7.47 -4.29
C SER A 54 6.53 -6.18 -4.87
N ARG A 55 5.77 -5.42 -5.68
CA ARG A 55 6.21 -4.11 -6.18
C ARG A 55 6.22 -3.05 -5.10
N VAL A 56 5.24 -3.04 -4.20
CA VAL A 56 5.22 -2.15 -3.03
C VAL A 56 6.43 -2.46 -2.14
N ASP A 57 6.65 -3.74 -1.83
CA ASP A 57 7.79 -4.18 -1.01
C ASP A 57 9.14 -3.79 -1.64
N ALA A 58 9.27 -3.95 -2.96
CA ALA A 58 10.48 -3.55 -3.68
C ALA A 58 10.74 -2.04 -3.58
N VAL A 59 9.70 -1.21 -3.66
CA VAL A 59 9.84 0.25 -3.48
C VAL A 59 10.19 0.58 -2.03
N GLY A 60 9.58 -0.08 -1.05
CA GLY A 60 9.93 0.04 0.37
C GLY A 60 11.41 -0.27 0.62
N GLY A 61 11.93 -1.34 0.00
CA GLY A 61 13.35 -1.67 0.04
C GLY A 61 14.26 -0.59 -0.57
N GLN A 62 13.85 0.03 -1.68
CA GLN A 62 14.58 1.16 -2.29
C GLN A 62 14.60 2.39 -1.38
N ILE A 63 13.50 2.69 -0.69
CA ILE A 63 13.42 3.79 0.29
C ILE A 63 14.36 3.51 1.46
N ALA A 64 14.37 2.29 2.00
CA ALA A 64 15.30 1.88 3.05
C ALA A 64 16.77 2.04 2.61
N ALA A 65 17.10 1.64 1.38
CA ALA A 65 18.44 1.82 0.83
C ALA A 65 18.84 3.30 0.73
N LEU A 66 17.92 4.20 0.36
CA LEU A 66 18.17 5.64 0.34
C LEU A 66 18.44 6.21 1.75
N TYR A 67 17.73 5.75 2.77
CA TYR A 67 18.04 6.10 4.16
C TYR A 67 19.43 5.62 4.56
N CYS A 68 19.79 4.37 4.26
CA CYS A 68 21.14 3.85 4.52
C CYS A 68 22.21 4.69 3.81
N LEU A 69 22.00 5.00 2.52
CA LEU A 69 22.90 5.84 1.73
C LEU A 69 23.10 7.22 2.35
N PHE A 70 22.03 7.83 2.88
CA PHE A 70 22.11 9.12 3.59
C PHE A 70 23.07 9.04 4.79
N PHE A 71 22.93 8.02 5.64
CA PHE A 71 23.79 7.88 6.82
C PHE A 71 25.24 7.55 6.44
N VAL A 72 25.45 6.68 5.46
CA VAL A 72 26.79 6.35 4.95
C VAL A 72 27.47 7.58 4.37
N LEU A 73 26.75 8.38 3.56
CA LEU A 73 27.27 9.63 3.01
C LEU A 73 27.76 10.58 4.11
N HIS A 74 26.92 10.86 5.12
CA HIS A 74 27.31 11.76 6.20
C HIS A 74 28.47 11.20 7.03
N SER A 75 28.48 9.88 7.28
CA SER A 75 29.58 9.22 8.00
C SER A 75 30.91 9.35 7.25
N LEU A 76 30.91 9.13 5.92
CA LEU A 76 32.08 9.30 5.07
C LEU A 76 32.55 10.75 5.02
N VAL A 77 31.64 11.71 4.87
CA VAL A 77 31.97 13.15 4.88
C VAL A 77 32.62 13.56 6.20
N LEU A 78 32.05 13.13 7.34
CA LEU A 78 32.61 13.39 8.66
C LEU A 78 34.00 12.76 8.83
N LEU A 79 34.18 11.51 8.40
CA LEU A 79 35.46 10.81 8.48
C LEU A 79 36.54 11.50 7.64
N LEU A 80 36.20 11.90 6.40
CA LEU A 80 37.11 12.63 5.52
C LEU A 80 37.46 14.01 6.08
N LEU A 81 36.49 14.74 6.65
CA LEU A 81 36.72 16.04 7.28
C LEU A 81 37.58 15.91 8.53
N TYR A 82 37.38 14.87 9.35
CA TYR A 82 38.21 14.56 10.50
C TYR A 82 39.65 14.24 10.10
N HIS A 83 39.85 13.44 9.06
CA HIS A 83 41.18 13.12 8.57
C HIS A 83 41.89 14.35 7.99
N ALA A 84 41.15 15.15 7.20
CA ALA A 84 41.67 16.39 6.63
C ALA A 84 42.03 17.42 7.71
N SER A 85 41.27 17.50 8.80
CA SER A 85 41.58 18.41 9.91
C SER A 85 42.77 17.96 10.74
N ALA A 86 42.89 16.65 11.01
CA ALA A 86 44.04 16.09 11.72
C ALA A 86 45.36 16.31 10.95
N SER A 87 45.31 16.31 9.61
CA SER A 87 46.49 16.51 8.76
C SER A 87 46.79 17.99 8.44
N ALA A 88 45.88 18.93 8.70
CA ALA A 88 46.04 20.32 8.29
C ALA A 88 46.80 21.16 9.35
N ARG A 89 47.92 21.75 8.95
CA ARG A 89 48.60 22.83 9.69
C ARG A 89 48.78 24.05 8.78
N PRO A 90 48.35 25.28 9.16
CA PRO A 90 47.63 25.65 10.38
C PRO A 90 46.12 25.29 10.34
N PRO A 91 45.45 25.14 11.50
CA PRO A 91 44.04 24.74 11.59
C PRO A 91 43.07 25.71 10.89
N SER A 92 43.43 26.99 10.76
CA SER A 92 42.65 28.01 10.04
C SER A 92 42.48 27.72 8.54
N ALA A 93 43.39 26.94 7.94
CA ALA A 93 43.28 26.50 6.54
C ALA A 93 42.19 25.42 6.36
N ALA A 94 41.99 24.54 7.34
CA ALA A 94 40.96 23.50 7.30
C ALA A 94 39.55 24.12 7.36
N CYS A 95 39.32 25.08 8.26
CA CYS A 95 38.04 25.80 8.35
C CYS A 95 37.72 26.51 7.01
N ARG A 96 38.69 27.23 6.41
CA ARG A 96 38.50 27.92 5.12
C ARG A 96 38.24 26.99 3.93
N ARG A 97 38.74 25.75 3.94
CA ARG A 97 38.57 24.79 2.82
C ARG A 97 37.38 23.86 3.00
N SER A 98 36.81 23.78 4.20
CA SER A 98 35.68 22.89 4.54
C SER A 98 34.37 23.21 3.83
N TRP A 99 34.21 24.39 3.21
CA TRP A 99 32.96 24.75 2.56
C TRP A 99 32.62 23.89 1.32
N ILE A 100 33.63 23.44 0.57
CA ILE A 100 33.42 22.59 -0.62
C ILE A 100 32.78 21.24 -0.25
N PRO A 101 33.37 20.43 0.67
CA PRO A 101 32.74 19.17 1.10
C PRO A 101 31.41 19.40 1.84
N CYS A 102 31.26 20.50 2.58
CA CYS A 102 29.97 20.86 3.19
C CYS A 102 28.88 21.13 2.14
N LEU A 103 29.18 21.90 1.09
CA LEU A 103 28.22 22.22 0.04
C LEU A 103 27.87 20.98 -0.79
N CYS A 104 28.87 20.18 -1.15
CA CYS A 104 28.66 18.90 -1.85
C CYS A 104 27.79 17.95 -1.02
N SER A 105 28.10 17.80 0.28
CA SER A 105 27.28 17.01 1.20
C SER A 105 25.84 17.53 1.26
N LEU A 106 25.63 18.84 1.38
CA LEU A 106 24.28 19.42 1.44
C LEU A 106 23.47 19.13 0.17
N VAL A 107 24.07 19.30 -1.01
CA VAL A 107 23.41 19.03 -2.30
C VAL A 107 23.08 17.54 -2.44
N CYS A 108 24.00 16.65 -2.09
CA CYS A 108 23.75 15.21 -2.09
C CYS A 108 22.65 14.82 -1.09
N SER A 109 22.64 15.39 0.11
CA SER A 109 21.60 15.18 1.11
C SER A 109 20.23 15.62 0.61
N LEU A 110 20.14 16.80 -0.02
CA LEU A 110 18.89 17.29 -0.61
C LEU A 110 18.39 16.37 -1.73
N ALA A 111 19.30 15.88 -2.58
CA ALA A 111 18.96 14.92 -3.64
C ALA A 111 18.40 13.61 -3.05
N ILE A 112 19.00 13.08 -1.97
CA ILE A 112 18.50 11.88 -1.29
C ILE A 112 17.14 12.14 -0.65
N VAL A 113 16.94 13.27 0.05
CA VAL A 113 15.65 13.65 0.64
C VAL A 113 14.56 13.73 -0.44
N TRP A 114 14.88 14.34 -1.59
CA TRP A 114 13.95 14.44 -2.71
C TRP A 114 13.62 13.08 -3.31
N ALA A 115 14.62 12.20 -3.47
CA ALA A 115 14.42 10.83 -3.94
C ALA A 115 13.54 10.01 -2.99
N VAL A 116 13.76 10.11 -1.67
CA VAL A 116 12.92 9.49 -0.64
C VAL A 116 11.48 9.99 -0.74
N ARG A 117 11.30 11.30 -0.94
CA ARG A 117 9.96 11.89 -1.10
C ARG A 117 9.24 11.36 -2.32
N TYR A 118 9.90 11.40 -3.47
CA TYR A 118 9.38 10.87 -4.72
C TYR A 118 9.01 9.38 -4.63
N LYS A 119 9.90 8.56 -4.05
CA LYS A 119 9.67 7.12 -3.90
C LYS A 119 8.52 6.81 -2.94
N ALA A 120 8.44 7.51 -1.81
CA ALA A 120 7.35 7.34 -0.85
C ALA A 120 5.98 7.79 -1.41
N ASP A 121 5.96 8.79 -2.30
CA ASP A 121 4.74 9.16 -3.00
C ASP A 121 4.33 8.10 -4.01
N THR A 122 5.30 7.55 -4.76
CA THR A 122 5.09 6.42 -5.68
C THR A 122 4.56 5.18 -4.95
N GLU A 123 5.17 4.82 -3.83
CA GLU A 123 4.73 3.77 -2.92
C GLU A 123 3.27 4.01 -2.51
N SER A 124 2.92 5.25 -2.12
CA SER A 124 1.56 5.60 -1.71
C SER A 124 0.51 5.39 -2.79
N VAL A 125 0.88 5.68 -4.05
CA VAL A 125 0.00 5.47 -5.19
C VAL A 125 -0.17 3.98 -5.44
N LEU A 126 0.93 3.20 -5.37
CA LEU A 126 0.89 1.75 -5.51
C LEU A 126 0.06 1.08 -4.43
N GLU A 127 0.25 1.45 -3.16
CA GLU A 127 -0.54 0.95 -2.03
C GLU A 127 -2.03 1.25 -2.23
N ARG A 128 -2.40 2.47 -2.66
CA ARG A 128 -3.81 2.81 -2.93
C ARG A 128 -4.40 1.98 -4.06
N LEU A 129 -3.61 1.65 -5.08
CA LEU A 129 -4.07 0.79 -6.16
C LEU A 129 -4.21 -0.66 -5.68
N LEU A 130 -3.27 -1.14 -4.88
CA LEU A 130 -3.31 -2.47 -4.25
C LEU A 130 -4.52 -2.61 -3.33
N GLU A 131 -4.81 -1.61 -2.49
CA GLU A 131 -5.98 -1.63 -1.60
C GLU A 131 -7.28 -1.71 -2.40
N ARG A 132 -7.41 -0.95 -3.50
CA ARG A 132 -8.60 -1.01 -4.36
C ARG A 132 -8.76 -2.39 -5.01
N GLU A 133 -7.68 -2.95 -5.56
CA GLU A 133 -7.73 -4.29 -6.16
C GLU A 133 -8.02 -5.39 -5.13
N ARG A 134 -7.48 -5.26 -3.93
CA ARG A 134 -7.74 -6.19 -2.82
C ARG A 134 -9.21 -6.13 -2.38
N GLU A 135 -9.78 -4.93 -2.31
CA GLU A 135 -11.19 -4.75 -2.00
C GLU A 135 -12.10 -5.28 -3.13
N ASP A 136 -11.73 -5.07 -4.41
CA ASP A 136 -12.44 -5.68 -5.54
C ASP A 136 -12.39 -7.22 -5.48
N GLY A 137 -11.23 -7.80 -5.14
CA GLY A 137 -11.09 -9.23 -4.91
C GLY A 137 -11.97 -9.74 -3.76
N LEU A 138 -12.02 -9.01 -2.64
CA LEU A 138 -12.88 -9.37 -1.50
C LEU A 138 -14.36 -9.31 -1.86
N LEU A 139 -14.79 -8.32 -2.65
CA LEU A 139 -16.17 -8.24 -3.12
C LEU A 139 -16.52 -9.39 -4.06
N LEU A 140 -15.61 -9.73 -4.98
CA LEU A 140 -15.80 -10.85 -5.88
C LEU A 140 -15.92 -12.17 -5.11
N ALA A 141 -15.06 -12.39 -4.11
CA ALA A 141 -15.13 -13.56 -3.23
C ALA A 141 -16.47 -13.64 -2.49
N LYS A 142 -16.98 -12.52 -1.95
CA LYS A 142 -18.30 -12.45 -1.31
C LYS A 142 -19.44 -12.73 -2.29
N CYS A 143 -19.40 -12.18 -3.50
CA CYS A 143 -20.39 -12.47 -4.54
C CYS A 143 -20.38 -13.97 -4.90
N VAL A 144 -19.21 -14.60 -4.97
CA VAL A 144 -19.07 -16.04 -5.20
C VAL A 144 -19.66 -16.85 -4.04
N GLU A 145 -19.40 -16.47 -2.79
CA GLU A 145 -19.99 -17.13 -1.61
C GLU A 145 -21.51 -16.96 -1.55
N GLU A 146 -22.03 -15.76 -1.81
CA GLU A 146 -23.48 -15.50 -1.82
C GLU A 146 -24.17 -16.24 -2.96
N LEU A 147 -23.56 -16.29 -4.15
CA LEU A 147 -24.05 -17.10 -5.27
C LEU A 147 -24.06 -18.60 -4.92
N LYS A 148 -23.02 -19.11 -4.27
CA LYS A 148 -22.97 -20.52 -3.79
C LYS A 148 -24.04 -20.80 -2.72
N ARG A 149 -24.36 -19.81 -1.88
CA ARG A 149 -25.34 -19.94 -0.79
C ARG A 149 -26.79 -19.86 -1.29
N LYS A 150 -27.11 -18.87 -2.13
CA LYS A 150 -28.48 -18.56 -2.58
C LYS A 150 -28.90 -19.29 -3.86
N GLY A 151 -27.93 -19.69 -4.69
CA GLY A 151 -28.20 -20.41 -5.92
C GLY A 151 -29.13 -19.67 -6.88
N ALA A 152 -30.30 -20.25 -7.17
CA ALA A 152 -31.25 -19.70 -8.14
C ALA A 152 -32.00 -18.44 -7.64
N GLU A 153 -31.95 -18.14 -6.33
CA GLU A 153 -32.57 -16.94 -5.74
C GLU A 153 -31.64 -15.71 -5.78
N PHE A 154 -30.42 -15.86 -6.30
CA PHE A 154 -29.44 -14.78 -6.33
C PHE A 154 -29.80 -13.74 -7.40
N ASP A 155 -30.19 -12.54 -6.98
CA ASP A 155 -30.43 -11.42 -7.88
C ASP A 155 -29.14 -10.64 -8.11
N LEU A 156 -28.51 -10.87 -9.27
CA LEU A 156 -27.23 -10.27 -9.65
C LEU A 156 -27.21 -8.75 -9.50
N LEU A 157 -28.28 -8.07 -9.91
CA LEU A 157 -28.29 -6.61 -9.96
C LEU A 157 -28.45 -6.02 -8.56
N LYS A 158 -29.31 -6.60 -7.72
CA LYS A 158 -29.55 -6.08 -6.38
C LYS A 158 -28.39 -6.35 -5.43
N GLU A 159 -27.84 -7.56 -5.45
CA GLU A 159 -26.80 -7.97 -4.49
C GLU A 159 -25.45 -7.35 -4.81
N VAL A 160 -25.06 -7.36 -6.09
CA VAL A 160 -23.81 -6.73 -6.53
C VAL A 160 -23.86 -5.22 -6.33
N ASP A 161 -25.00 -4.56 -6.59
CA ASP A 161 -25.12 -3.12 -6.38
C ASP A 161 -25.14 -2.76 -4.88
N ALA A 162 -25.82 -3.54 -4.03
CA ALA A 162 -25.77 -3.34 -2.57
C ALA A 162 -24.33 -3.47 -2.03
N LEU A 163 -23.58 -4.49 -2.48
CA LEU A 163 -22.18 -4.67 -2.10
C LEU A 163 -21.28 -3.56 -2.66
N ARG A 164 -21.53 -3.10 -3.88
CA ARG A 164 -20.79 -1.98 -4.49
C ARG A 164 -21.03 -0.66 -3.75
N ARG A 165 -22.27 -0.37 -3.33
CA ARG A 165 -22.58 0.82 -2.51
C ARG A 165 -21.97 0.71 -1.10
N ALA A 166 -21.99 -0.47 -0.48
CA ALA A 166 -21.31 -0.70 0.79
C ALA A 166 -19.78 -0.50 0.67
N LYS A 167 -19.19 -0.85 -0.49
CA LYS A 167 -17.78 -0.57 -0.79
C LYS A 167 -17.50 0.93 -0.87
N SER A 168 -18.29 1.69 -1.64
CA SER A 168 -18.01 3.11 -1.88
C SER A 168 -17.93 3.90 -0.57
N LEU A 169 -18.87 3.68 0.35
CA LEU A 169 -18.90 4.34 1.67
C LEU A 169 -17.64 4.03 2.51
N ARG A 170 -17.16 2.79 2.47
CA ARG A 170 -15.95 2.37 3.21
C ARG A 170 -14.68 2.97 2.61
N VAL A 171 -14.58 3.00 1.28
CA VAL A 171 -13.44 3.57 0.56
C VAL A 171 -13.30 5.05 0.85
N GLU A 172 -14.41 5.80 0.86
CA GLU A 172 -14.40 7.24 1.16
C GLU A 172 -13.94 7.50 2.59
N ALA A 173 -14.48 6.77 3.57
CA ALA A 173 -14.10 6.91 4.97
C ALA A 173 -12.62 6.55 5.24
N LYS A 174 -12.15 5.42 4.69
CA LYS A 174 -10.76 4.95 4.87
C LYS A 174 -9.77 5.84 4.12
N GLY A 175 -10.13 6.30 2.93
CA GLY A 175 -9.29 7.13 2.06
C GLY A 175 -8.95 8.48 2.68
N GLY A 176 -9.91 9.14 3.34
CA GLY A 176 -9.70 10.42 4.02
C GLY A 176 -8.72 10.32 5.19
N ALA A 177 -8.99 9.43 6.14
CA ALA A 177 -8.18 9.29 7.35
C ALA A 177 -6.75 8.77 7.06
N ALA A 178 -6.61 7.78 6.17
CA ALA A 178 -5.30 7.22 5.83
C ALA A 178 -4.42 8.22 5.05
N LYS A 179 -5.03 9.05 4.19
CA LYS A 179 -4.32 10.09 3.44
C LYS A 179 -3.70 11.13 4.36
N VAL A 180 -4.44 11.62 5.36
CA VAL A 180 -3.95 12.63 6.31
C VAL A 180 -2.77 12.10 7.14
N ARG A 181 -2.91 10.90 7.72
CA ARG A 181 -1.87 10.30 8.56
C ARG A 181 -0.55 10.05 7.81
N LYS A 182 -0.64 9.58 6.57
CA LYS A 182 0.56 9.30 5.74
C LYS A 182 1.27 10.57 5.29
N TRP A 183 0.56 11.66 5.04
CA TRP A 183 1.17 12.94 4.68
C TRP A 183 2.02 13.48 5.84
N SER A 184 1.45 13.49 7.05
CA SER A 184 2.15 13.90 8.28
C SER A 184 3.43 13.08 8.55
N ALA A 185 3.38 11.76 8.41
CA ALA A 185 4.56 10.90 8.64
C ALA A 185 5.69 11.16 7.63
N ARG A 186 5.35 11.48 6.38
CA ARG A 186 6.34 11.76 5.31
C ARG A 186 7.03 13.09 5.50
N ASP A 187 6.27 14.10 5.87
CA ASP A 187 6.81 15.43 6.19
C ASP A 187 7.72 15.34 7.42
N LEU A 188 7.33 14.56 8.42
CA LEU A 188 8.19 14.27 9.57
C LEU A 188 9.51 13.61 9.15
N ALA A 189 9.48 12.59 8.29
CA ALA A 189 10.71 11.92 7.86
C ALA A 189 11.65 12.85 7.08
N ALA A 190 11.12 13.69 6.18
CA ALA A 190 11.93 14.64 5.43
C ALA A 190 12.49 15.77 6.31
N THR A 191 11.69 16.28 7.24
CA THR A 191 12.14 17.31 8.20
C THR A 191 13.23 16.77 9.13
N VAL A 192 13.12 15.52 9.61
CA VAL A 192 14.17 14.86 10.40
C VAL A 192 15.47 14.71 9.60
N LEU A 193 15.41 14.21 8.36
CA LEU A 193 16.60 14.08 7.52
C LEU A 193 17.26 15.43 7.24
N LEU A 194 16.46 16.47 6.94
CA LEU A 194 16.98 17.80 6.72
C LEU A 194 17.63 18.36 8.00
N ALA A 195 16.96 18.23 9.15
CA ALA A 195 17.50 18.64 10.44
C ALA A 195 18.82 17.94 10.76
N LEU A 196 18.92 16.63 10.53
CA LEU A 196 20.16 15.87 10.70
C LEU A 196 21.27 16.36 9.77
N SER A 197 20.96 16.67 8.51
CA SER A 197 21.95 17.21 7.57
C SER A 197 22.46 18.59 8.00
N CYS A 198 21.57 19.48 8.44
CA CYS A 198 21.93 20.79 8.98
C CYS A 198 22.73 20.68 10.29
N GLY A 199 22.33 19.78 11.18
CA GLY A 199 23.02 19.50 12.44
C GLY A 199 24.45 18.99 12.22
N ALA A 200 24.63 18.04 11.28
CA ALA A 200 25.95 17.53 10.91
C ALA A 200 26.86 18.64 10.37
N LEU A 201 26.34 19.54 9.52
CA LEU A 201 27.09 20.68 9.01
C LEU A 201 27.46 21.69 10.10
N GLY A 202 26.50 22.03 10.98
CA GLY A 202 26.73 22.92 12.12
C GLY A 202 27.79 22.38 13.07
N LEU A 203 27.69 21.10 13.44
CA LEU A 203 28.67 20.43 14.29
C LEU A 203 30.06 20.40 13.63
N THR A 204 30.13 20.09 12.34
CA THR A 204 31.41 20.05 11.62
C THR A 204 32.08 21.42 11.58
N ARG A 205 31.32 22.49 11.30
CA ARG A 205 31.85 23.86 11.32
C ARG A 205 32.26 24.31 12.72
N PHE A 206 31.47 24.00 13.74
CA PHE A 206 31.82 24.32 15.12
C PHE A 206 33.14 23.66 15.54
N VAL A 207 33.30 22.35 15.28
CA VAL A 207 34.52 21.62 15.62
C VAL A 207 35.73 22.12 14.83
N LEU A 208 35.60 22.37 13.51
CA LEU A 208 36.73 22.76 12.68
C LEU A 208 37.16 24.22 12.86
N CYS A 209 36.22 25.11 13.20
CA CYS A 209 36.49 26.55 13.28
C CYS A 209 36.68 27.05 14.72
N ASN A 210 36.36 26.25 15.74
CA ASN A 210 36.55 26.58 17.16
C ASN A 210 37.71 25.81 17.82
N GLN A 211 38.57 25.14 17.05
CA GLN A 211 39.81 24.55 17.58
C GLN A 211 40.79 25.68 17.92
N GLU A 212 40.91 26.01 19.21
CA GLU A 212 41.99 26.85 19.74
C GLU A 212 43.36 26.27 19.35
N PRO A 213 44.36 27.11 19.03
CA PRO A 213 45.72 26.65 18.79
C PRO A 213 46.25 26.04 20.09
N ARG A 214 46.42 24.71 20.15
CA ARG A 214 47.20 24.07 21.21
C ARG A 214 48.66 24.53 21.06
N SER A 215 49.08 25.37 22.01
CA SER A 215 50.44 25.84 22.27
C SER A 215 51.40 24.70 22.56
#